data_AF-A0A945E9L8-F1
#
_entry.id   AF-A0A945E9L8-F1
#
_cell.length_a   1.000
_cell.length_b   1.000
_cell.length_c   1.000
_cell.angle_alpha   90.00
_cell.angle_beta   90.00
_cell.angle_gamma   90.00
#
_symmetry.space_group_name_H-M   'P 1'
#
loop_
_entity.id
_entity.type
_entity.pdbx_description
1 polymer ?
#
loop_
_entity_poly.entity_id
_entity_poly.type
_entity_poly.pdbx_seq_one_letter_code
_entity_poly.pdbx_strand_id
1 'polypeptide(L)'
;MKVRKSNIDVLSSNFIENEISMKKLLKELNSYFKLSKLEGNKDKIKRTRKRKKLLAREKIDLLLDKNKPHIELMSLAGLKHENGFGAGGTTVVVLGYVSNVLCLINA
;
A
#
# COMPACT_ATOMS: atom_id res chain seq x y z
N MET A 1 33.66 2.80 7.07
CA MET A 1 32.44 3.59 6.79
C MET A 1 32.45 4.81 7.71
N LYS A 2 32.38 6.05 7.19
CA LYS A 2 32.45 7.26 8.05
C LYS A 2 31.07 7.53 8.62
N VAL A 3 30.91 7.36 9.94
CA VAL A 3 29.64 7.59 10.64
C VAL A 3 29.32 9.09 10.58
N ARG A 4 28.13 9.43 10.06
CA ARG A 4 27.62 10.81 10.11
C ARG A 4 26.97 11.05 11.46
N LYS A 5 27.44 12.07 12.19
CA LYS A 5 26.75 12.55 13.39
C LYS A 5 25.62 13.48 12.95
N SER A 6 24.42 13.24 13.48
CA SER A 6 23.30 14.16 13.31
C SER A 6 23.54 15.40 14.16
N ASN A 7 23.23 16.57 13.63
CA ASN A 7 23.21 17.83 14.38
C ASN A 7 21.81 18.19 14.87
N ILE A 8 20.84 17.26 14.77
CA ILE A 8 19.45 17.47 15.17
C ILE A 8 19.31 17.14 16.66
N ASP A 9 18.79 18.09 17.43
CA ASP A 9 18.33 17.88 18.79
C ASP A 9 16.88 17.41 18.81
N VAL A 10 16.67 16.17 19.21
CA VAL A 10 15.35 15.50 19.26
C VAL A 10 14.46 15.99 20.41
N LEU A 11 15.02 16.73 21.37
CA LEU A 11 14.27 17.28 22.50
C LEU A 11 13.90 18.76 22.28
N SER A 12 14.41 19.38 21.22
CA SER A 12 14.08 20.76 20.89
C SER A 12 12.59 20.93 20.56
N SER A 13 12.02 22.07 20.93
CA SER A 13 10.61 22.39 20.65
C SER A 13 10.28 22.28 19.15
N ASN A 14 11.17 22.77 18.29
CA ASN A 14 11.00 22.69 16.84
C ASN A 14 10.95 21.23 16.33
N PHE A 15 11.77 20.33 16.88
CA PHE A 15 11.74 18.92 16.49
C PHE A 15 10.40 18.27 16.88
N ILE A 16 9.93 18.55 18.10
CA ILE A 16 8.66 18.02 18.61
C ILE A 16 7.49 18.54 17.77
N GLU A 17 7.46 19.83 17.44
CA GLU A 17 6.42 20.41 16.56
C GLU A 17 6.41 19.80 15.15
N ASN A 18 7.60 19.58 14.57
CA ASN A 18 7.75 18.90 13.29
C ASN A 18 7.24 17.45 13.36
N GLU A 19 7.57 16.73 14.44
CA GLU A 19 7.13 15.36 14.65
C GLU A 19 5.60 15.27 14.77
N ILE A 20 4.98 16.17 15.55
CA ILE A 20 3.53 16.26 15.71
C ILE A 20 2.85 16.51 14.35
N SER A 21 3.38 17.47 13.58
CA SER A 21 2.85 17.82 12.26
C SER A 21 2.97 16.65 11.28
N MET A 22 4.12 15.97 11.27
CA MET A 22 4.33 14.79 10.44
C MET A 22 3.41 13.62 10.83
N LYS A 23 3.23 13.37 12.13
CA LYS A 23 2.30 12.33 12.63
C LYS A 23 0.86 12.58 12.17
N LYS A 24 0.43 13.84 12.08
CA LYS A 24 -0.89 14.20 11.53
C LYS A 24 -1.02 13.81 10.06
N LEU A 25 -0.02 14.12 9.24
CA LEU A 25 0.01 13.75 7.81
C LEU A 25 0.06 12.23 7.63
N LEU A 26 0.86 11.53 8.42
CA LEU A 26 0.93 10.06 8.40
C LEU A 26 -0.40 9.42 8.76
N LYS A 27 -1.14 9.99 9.72
CA LYS A 27 -2.49 9.50 10.07
C LYS A 27 -3.45 9.63 8.89
N GLU A 28 -3.43 10.76 8.20
CA GLU A 28 -4.24 10.97 6.99
C GLU A 28 -3.83 10.00 5.88
N LEU A 29 -2.53 9.89 5.58
CA LEU A 29 -1.99 8.97 4.58
C LEU A 29 -2.40 7.52 4.85
N ASN A 30 -2.29 7.08 6.10
CA ASN A 30 -2.71 5.74 6.52
C ASN A 30 -4.21 5.50 6.35
N SER A 31 -5.04 6.54 6.46
CA SER A 31 -6.47 6.43 6.18
C SER A 31 -6.72 6.17 4.69
N TYR A 32 -5.97 6.81 3.79
CA TYR A 32 -6.06 6.56 2.35
C TYR A 32 -5.54 5.16 1.97
N PHE A 33 -4.48 4.67 2.62
CA PHE A 33 -4.03 3.28 2.43
C PHE A 33 -5.05 2.25 2.90
N LYS A 34 -5.85 2.55 3.94
CA LYS A 34 -6.96 1.68 4.33
C LYS A 34 -8.05 1.67 3.27
N LEU A 35 -8.34 2.82 2.65
CA LEU A 35 -9.30 2.92 1.56
C LEU A 35 -8.83 2.18 0.29
N SER A 36 -7.55 2.26 -0.07
CA SER A 36 -7.01 1.58 -1.27
C SER A 36 -7.02 0.05 -1.18
N LYS A 37 -7.06 -0.50 0.03
CA LYS A 37 -7.16 -1.95 0.27
C LYS A 37 -8.56 -2.50 0.02
N LEU A 38 -9.56 -1.65 -0.21
CA LEU A 38 -10.91 -2.08 -0.52
C LEU A 38 -10.97 -2.58 -1.97
N GLU A 39 -11.06 -3.90 -2.16
CA GLU A 39 -11.15 -4.55 -3.48
C GLU A 39 -12.57 -4.56 -4.07
N GLY A 40 -13.30 -3.46 -3.87
CA GLY A 40 -14.68 -3.26 -4.32
C GLY A 40 -15.74 -3.35 -3.22
N ASN A 41 -17.01 -3.32 -3.62
CA ASN A 41 -18.13 -3.36 -2.69
C ASN A 41 -18.35 -4.76 -2.09
N LYS A 42 -19.01 -4.80 -0.93
CA LYS A 42 -19.25 -6.06 -0.18
C LYS A 42 -19.99 -7.12 -1.01
N ASP A 43 -20.93 -6.70 -1.85
CA ASP A 43 -21.70 -7.62 -2.70
C ASP A 43 -20.85 -8.26 -3.81
N LYS A 44 -19.97 -7.48 -4.46
CA LYS A 44 -19.02 -8.01 -5.46
C LYS A 44 -18.05 -8.99 -4.80
N ILE A 45 -17.52 -8.65 -3.63
CA ILE A 45 -16.65 -9.55 -2.85
C ILE A 45 -17.39 -10.86 -2.55
N LYS A 46 -18.61 -10.79 -1.97
CA LYS A 46 -19.44 -11.96 -1.65
C LYS A 46 -19.72 -12.81 -2.88
N ARG A 47 -20.01 -12.19 -4.02
CA ARG A 47 -20.23 -12.88 -5.31
C ARG A 47 -18.97 -13.58 -5.80
N THR A 48 -17.80 -12.94 -5.72
CA THR A 48 -16.50 -13.55 -6.08
C THR A 48 -16.22 -14.78 -5.21
N ARG A 49 -16.46 -14.67 -3.89
CA ARG A 49 -16.33 -15.81 -2.96
C ARG A 49 -17.31 -16.94 -3.27
N LYS A 50 -18.58 -16.63 -3.55
CA LYS A 50 -19.59 -17.64 -3.93
C LYS A 50 -19.17 -18.44 -5.17
N ARG A 51 -18.41 -17.81 -6.07
CA ARG A 51 -17.83 -18.44 -7.28
C ARG A 51 -16.52 -19.19 -7.01
N LYS A 52 -16.10 -19.34 -5.75
CA LYS A 52 -14.84 -19.96 -5.33
C LYS A 52 -13.60 -19.30 -5.96
N LYS A 53 -13.66 -17.98 -6.21
CA LYS A 53 -12.54 -17.18 -6.72
C LYS A 53 -11.90 -16.36 -5.60
N LEU A 54 -10.60 -16.17 -5.71
CA LEU A 54 -9.82 -15.27 -4.86
C LEU A 54 -9.94 -13.81 -5.35
N LEU A 55 -9.75 -12.86 -4.45
CA LEU A 55 -9.57 -11.43 -4.74
C LEU A 55 -8.19 -11.16 -5.37
N ALA A 56 -7.94 -9.95 -5.86
CA ALA A 56 -6.71 -9.63 -6.58
C ALA A 56 -5.48 -9.74 -5.67
N ARG A 57 -5.53 -9.12 -4.48
CA ARG A 57 -4.44 -9.19 -3.49
C ARG A 57 -4.20 -10.62 -3.01
N GLU A 58 -5.26 -11.40 -2.80
CA GLU A 58 -5.11 -12.81 -2.40
C GLU A 58 -4.46 -13.68 -3.48
N LYS A 59 -4.73 -13.42 -4.76
CA LYS A 59 -4.04 -14.11 -5.85
C LYS A 59 -2.55 -13.76 -5.87
N ILE A 60 -2.23 -12.48 -5.69
CA ILE A 60 -0.84 -12.00 -5.66
C ILE A 60 -0.11 -12.61 -4.46
N ASP A 61 -0.72 -12.58 -3.27
CA ASP A 61 -0.14 -13.16 -2.05
C ASP A 61 0.12 -14.66 -2.20
N LEU A 62 -0.75 -15.39 -2.91
CA LEU A 62 -0.56 -16.81 -3.20
C LEU A 62 0.54 -17.06 -4.24
N LEU A 63 0.74 -16.14 -5.18
CA LEU A 63 1.72 -16.24 -6.27
C LEU A 63 3.15 -15.93 -5.80
N LEU A 64 3.31 -15.02 -4.84
CA LEU A 64 4.60 -14.56 -4.37
C LEU A 64 5.38 -15.65 -3.62
N ASP A 65 6.70 -15.63 -3.79
CA ASP A 65 7.63 -16.42 -2.99
C ASP A 65 7.48 -16.06 -1.50
N LYS A 66 7.25 -17.06 -0.65
CA LYS A 66 7.22 -16.87 0.80
C LYS A 66 8.54 -16.31 1.31
N ASN A 67 8.47 -15.42 2.30
CA ASN A 67 9.62 -14.78 2.95
C ASN A 67 10.50 -13.90 2.04
N LYS A 68 9.99 -13.49 0.87
CA LYS A 68 10.68 -12.53 0.00
C LYS A 68 10.04 -11.16 0.02
N PRO A 69 10.85 -10.10 -0.14
CA PRO A 69 10.33 -8.74 -0.17
C PRO A 69 9.47 -8.54 -1.42
N HIS A 70 8.41 -7.77 -1.24
CA HIS A 70 7.57 -7.28 -2.33
C HIS A 70 7.06 -5.88 -1.95
N ILE A 71 6.63 -5.11 -2.95
CA ILE A 71 6.08 -3.77 -2.74
C ILE A 71 4.91 -3.52 -3.71
N GLU A 72 3.79 -3.03 -3.17
CA GLU A 72 2.65 -2.58 -3.97
C GLU A 72 2.92 -1.19 -4.55
N LEU A 73 2.67 -1.01 -5.84
CA LEU A 73 2.90 0.22 -6.57
C LEU A 73 1.58 0.96 -6.79
N MET A 74 1.62 2.29 -6.63
CA MET A 74 0.52 3.19 -7.00
C MET A 74 -0.83 2.87 -6.34
N SER A 75 -0.85 2.36 -5.11
CA SER A 75 -2.10 2.00 -4.40
C SER A 75 -3.08 3.17 -4.23
N LEU A 76 -2.61 4.42 -4.31
CA LEU A 76 -3.43 5.62 -4.19
C LEU A 76 -3.83 6.22 -5.55
N ALA A 77 -3.55 5.53 -6.68
CA ALA A 77 -3.97 5.99 -8.01
C ALA A 77 -5.49 6.21 -8.05
N GLY A 78 -5.92 7.35 -8.59
CA GLY A 78 -7.34 7.70 -8.67
C GLY A 78 -8.00 8.13 -7.35
N LEU A 79 -7.23 8.26 -6.26
CA LEU A 79 -7.73 8.83 -5.00
C LEU A 79 -8.28 10.26 -5.22
N LYS A 80 -9.48 10.54 -4.69
CA LYS A 80 -10.20 11.84 -4.81
C LYS A 80 -10.58 12.25 -6.24
N HIS A 81 -10.49 11.36 -7.23
CA HIS A 81 -10.99 11.64 -8.57
C HIS A 81 -12.51 11.44 -8.62
N GLU A 82 -13.28 12.52 -8.82
CA GLU A 82 -14.75 12.54 -8.71
C GLU A 82 -15.45 11.55 -9.66
N ASN A 83 -14.92 11.39 -10.88
CA ASN A 83 -15.43 10.44 -11.88
C ASN A 83 -14.56 9.17 -11.98
N GLY A 84 -13.80 8.87 -10.92
CA GLY A 84 -12.84 7.77 -10.89
C GLY A 84 -13.40 6.50 -10.26
N PHE A 85 -12.64 5.42 -10.36
CA PHE A 85 -12.97 4.14 -9.73
C PHE A 85 -12.56 4.06 -8.25
N GLY A 86 -12.12 5.17 -7.66
CA GLY A 86 -11.55 5.24 -6.32
C GLY A 86 -10.05 4.92 -6.28
N ALA A 87 -9.51 4.84 -5.06
CA ALA A 87 -8.10 4.56 -4.83
C ALA A 87 -7.71 3.16 -5.36
N GLY A 88 -6.56 3.08 -6.02
CA GLY A 88 -6.03 1.87 -6.66
C GLY A 88 -6.43 1.74 -8.13
N GLY A 89 -7.27 2.63 -8.68
CA GLY A 89 -7.54 2.68 -10.12
C GLY A 89 -8.03 1.36 -10.74
N THR A 90 -8.70 0.50 -9.97
CA THR A 90 -9.14 -0.88 -10.32
C THR A 90 -8.06 -1.95 -10.51
N THR A 91 -6.79 -1.63 -10.24
CA THR A 91 -5.66 -2.55 -10.44
C THR A 91 -4.84 -2.69 -9.16
N VAL A 92 -4.20 -3.85 -9.00
CA VAL A 92 -3.15 -4.04 -7.99
C VAL A 92 -1.87 -4.43 -8.71
N VAL A 93 -0.86 -3.56 -8.60
CA VAL A 93 0.47 -3.80 -9.18
C VAL A 93 1.46 -4.05 -8.07
N VAL A 94 2.21 -5.15 -8.15
CA VAL A 94 3.21 -5.52 -7.14
C VAL A 94 4.54 -5.87 -7.83
N LEU A 95 5.63 -5.30 -7.32
CA LEU A 95 6.98 -5.74 -7.64
C LEU A 95 7.41 -6.75 -6.56
N GLY A 96 7.68 -7.99 -6.95
CA GLY A 96 8.00 -9.07 -6.00
C GLY A 96 8.58 -10.30 -6.68
N TYR A 97 8.93 -11.32 -5.90
CA TYR A 97 9.58 -12.52 -6.41
C TYR A 97 8.58 -13.65 -6.68
N VAL A 98 8.73 -14.33 -7.83
CA VAL A 98 8.00 -15.54 -8.19
C VAL A 98 9.00 -16.56 -8.72
N SER A 99 9.11 -17.71 -8.06
CA SER A 99 10.09 -18.75 -8.38
C SER A 99 11.52 -18.19 -8.48
N ASN A 100 11.90 -17.34 -7.53
CA ASN A 100 13.19 -16.66 -7.47
C ASN A 100 13.49 -15.64 -8.58
N VAL A 101 12.48 -15.26 -9.36
CA VAL A 101 12.61 -14.21 -10.39
C VAL A 101 11.88 -12.95 -9.92
N LEU A 102 12.52 -11.79 -10.02
CA LEU A 102 11.88 -10.51 -9.73
C LEU A 102 10.90 -10.18 -10.86
N CYS A 103 9.62 -10.09 -10.54
CA CYS A 103 8.52 -9.93 -11.46
C CYS A 103 7.70 -8.67 -11.13
N LEU A 104 7.18 -8.02 -12.17
CA LEU A 104 6.11 -7.04 -12.07
C LEU A 104 4.78 -7.76 -12.29
N ILE A 105 3.95 -7.84 -11.25
CA ILE A 105 2.68 -8.56 -11.23
C ILE A 105 1.54 -7.54 -11.31
N ASN A 106 0.54 -7.79 -12.15
CA ASN A 106 -0.66 -6.95 -12.29
C ASN A 106 -1.90 -7.84 -12.17
N ALA A 107 -2.86 -7.44 -11.32
CA ALA A 107 -4.11 -8.17 -11.08
C ALA A 107 -5.33 -7.25 -10.99
#